data_AF-A9WHQ5-F1
#
_entry.id   AF-A9WHQ5-F1
#
_cell.length_a   1.000
_cell.length_b   1.000
_cell.length_c   1.000
_cell.angle_alpha   90.00
_cell.angle_beta   90.00
_cell.angle_gamma   90.00
#
_symmetry.space_group_name_H-M   'P 1'
#
loop_
_entity.id
_entity.type
_entity.pdbx_description
1 polymer ?
#
loop_
_entity_poly.entity_id
_entity_poly.type
_entity_poly.pdbx_seq_one_letter_code
_entity_poly.pdbx_strand_id
1 'polypeptide(L)'
;MTQRLAQMAKFGIGLWIAGVMIATFLIVPQYEGLGDAGRIVIVHVPTAWVSVIAFTISAIFSGLYLWRRRERDDHIAVAAAEAGLLFTFLATITGMIFSQVAWGIFWNWDPRQTSIFVLLLIYAALFALRAAIDDADRRRQLSAVYSLFAFVTMPFLFFVAPRIADSTLHPNCAFIQGSNCDGVVLEVGKVGLIGDQKVQLLGLERQGNLLVAEVKVSTPGLQSEAILYPSLDLVDGGMAARPEFPGSRFQLGLEEYNEATGAVRLNMEAPGTNLLENRRTLYVFLAANLGFTALFFWMLQIRSQVLNLQWAIAQRRA
;
A
#
# COMPACT_ATOMS: atom_id res chain seq x y z
N MET A 1 13.87 36.28 -14.43
CA MET A 1 13.92 34.97 -15.11
C MET A 1 13.55 33.81 -14.19
N THR A 2 14.16 33.70 -13.01
CA THR A 2 13.90 32.65 -11.99
C THR A 2 12.45 32.57 -11.48
N GLN A 3 11.78 33.70 -11.21
CA GLN A 3 10.37 33.69 -10.79
C GLN A 3 9.42 33.19 -11.88
N ARG A 4 9.66 33.54 -13.15
CA ARG A 4 8.85 33.07 -14.28
C ARG A 4 9.04 31.56 -14.48
N LEU A 5 10.28 31.06 -14.42
CA LEU A 5 10.59 29.63 -14.45
C LEU A 5 9.89 28.87 -13.32
N ALA A 6 9.90 29.42 -12.10
CA ALA A 6 9.21 28.81 -10.96
C ALA A 6 7.68 28.78 -11.14
N GLN A 7 7.08 29.83 -11.72
CA GLN A 7 5.65 29.81 -12.05
C GLN A 7 5.32 28.81 -13.15
N MET A 8 6.14 28.73 -14.21
CA MET A 8 5.95 27.76 -15.28
C MET A 8 6.05 26.31 -14.76
N ALA A 9 6.99 26.04 -13.86
CA ALA A 9 7.11 24.72 -13.22
C ALA A 9 5.85 24.34 -12.42
N LYS A 10 5.23 25.30 -11.72
CA LYS A 10 3.97 25.07 -10.97
C LYS A 10 2.82 24.67 -11.88
N PHE A 11 2.59 25.46 -12.92
CA PHE A 11 1.57 25.16 -13.91
C PHE A 11 1.87 23.83 -14.62
N GLY A 12 3.14 23.54 -14.89
CA GLY A 12 3.58 22.26 -15.45
C GLY A 12 3.22 21.06 -14.58
N ILE A 13 3.47 21.12 -13.25
CA ILE A 13 3.11 20.03 -12.32
C ILE A 13 1.58 19.86 -12.27
N GLY A 14 0.83 20.96 -12.20
CA GLY A 14 -0.64 20.91 -12.19
C GLY A 14 -1.23 20.29 -13.45
N LEU A 15 -0.75 20.72 -14.63
CA LEU A 15 -1.14 20.17 -15.92
C LEU A 15 -0.73 18.70 -16.06
N TRP A 16 0.44 18.33 -15.55
CA TRP A 16 0.91 16.95 -15.54
C TRP A 16 -0.01 16.05 -14.74
N ILE A 17 -0.33 16.42 -13.49
CA ILE A 17 -1.23 15.64 -12.63
C ILE A 17 -2.62 15.56 -13.25
N ALA A 18 -3.16 16.67 -13.75
CA ALA A 18 -4.45 16.66 -14.45
C ALA A 18 -4.43 15.71 -15.67
N GLY A 19 -3.35 15.74 -16.46
CA GLY A 19 -3.13 14.82 -17.57
C GLY A 19 -3.08 13.35 -17.14
N VAL A 20 -2.39 13.03 -16.04
CA VAL A 20 -2.36 11.67 -15.47
C VAL A 20 -3.74 11.24 -15.00
N MET A 21 -4.51 12.12 -14.34
CA MET A 21 -5.87 11.80 -13.89
C MET A 21 -6.79 11.54 -15.08
N ILE A 22 -6.73 12.35 -16.14
CA ILE A 22 -7.49 12.13 -17.37
C ILE A 22 -7.06 10.81 -18.05
N ALA A 23 -5.75 10.58 -18.18
CA ALA A 23 -5.20 9.36 -18.75
C ALA A 23 -5.61 8.10 -17.98
N THR A 24 -5.80 8.20 -16.67
CA THR A 24 -6.27 7.08 -15.84
C THR A 24 -7.63 6.56 -16.31
N PHE A 25 -8.54 7.44 -16.73
CA PHE A 25 -9.87 7.01 -17.19
C PHE A 25 -9.93 6.69 -18.68
N LEU A 26 -9.10 7.35 -19.49
CA LEU A 26 -9.11 7.21 -20.95
C LEU A 26 -8.16 6.12 -21.49
N ILE A 27 -7.05 5.86 -20.80
CA ILE A 27 -5.94 5.04 -21.32
C ILE A 27 -5.78 3.73 -20.54
N VAL A 28 -5.90 3.78 -19.21
CA VAL A 28 -5.76 2.60 -18.35
C VAL A 28 -7.02 1.75 -18.53
N PRO A 29 -6.93 0.48 -18.96
CA PRO A 29 -8.11 -0.37 -19.09
C PRO A 29 -8.79 -0.58 -17.73
N GLN A 30 -10.04 -1.00 -17.76
CA GLN A 30 -10.72 -1.46 -16.56
C GLN A 30 -10.04 -2.73 -16.04
N TYR A 31 -10.12 -2.93 -14.73
CA TYR A 31 -9.54 -4.07 -14.06
C TYR A 31 -10.52 -5.23 -14.19
N GLU A 32 -10.06 -6.39 -14.65
CA GLU A 32 -10.90 -7.59 -14.60
C GLU A 32 -11.29 -7.87 -13.14
N GLY A 33 -12.59 -8.05 -12.89
CA GLY A 33 -13.15 -8.22 -11.55
C GLY A 33 -13.42 -6.92 -10.76
N LEU A 34 -12.52 -5.91 -10.81
CA LEU A 34 -12.66 -4.66 -10.03
C LEU A 34 -13.26 -3.48 -10.83
N GLY A 35 -13.36 -3.59 -12.16
CA GLY A 35 -13.83 -2.50 -13.03
C GLY A 35 -12.96 -1.25 -12.91
N ASP A 36 -13.60 -0.09 -12.78
CA ASP A 36 -12.89 1.19 -12.61
C ASP A 36 -12.20 1.35 -11.26
N ALA A 37 -12.63 0.60 -10.24
CA ALA A 37 -12.11 0.77 -8.88
C ALA A 37 -10.62 0.43 -8.77
N GLY A 38 -10.13 -0.54 -9.55
CA GLY A 38 -8.71 -0.88 -9.52
C GLY A 38 -7.81 0.26 -10.01
N ARG A 39 -8.34 1.21 -10.81
CA ARG A 39 -7.58 2.39 -11.29
C ARG A 39 -7.08 3.26 -10.13
N ILE A 40 -7.64 3.10 -8.92
CA ILE A 40 -7.19 3.76 -7.70
C ILE A 40 -5.70 3.53 -7.41
N VAL A 41 -5.08 2.44 -7.89
CA VAL A 41 -3.65 2.18 -7.70
C VAL A 41 -2.76 3.31 -8.26
N ILE A 42 -3.23 4.00 -9.31
CA ILE A 42 -2.56 5.14 -9.94
C ILE A 42 -2.47 6.35 -9.00
N VAL A 43 -3.33 6.42 -7.98
CA VAL A 43 -3.32 7.47 -6.96
C VAL A 43 -2.77 6.93 -5.64
N HIS A 44 -3.28 5.79 -5.18
CA HIS A 44 -2.95 5.19 -3.90
C HIS A 44 -1.45 4.92 -3.75
N VAL A 45 -0.84 4.23 -4.71
CA VAL A 45 0.58 3.85 -4.59
C VAL A 45 1.49 5.07 -4.64
N PRO A 46 1.31 6.06 -5.54
CA PRO A 46 2.09 7.30 -5.48
C PRO A 46 1.94 8.06 -4.16
N THR A 47 0.76 8.06 -3.53
CA THR A 47 0.59 8.69 -2.21
C THR A 47 1.38 7.97 -1.11
N ALA A 48 1.35 6.63 -1.11
CA ALA A 48 2.14 5.81 -0.17
C ALA A 48 3.65 5.90 -0.44
N TRP A 49 4.05 6.06 -1.71
CA TRP A 49 5.45 6.27 -2.09
C TRP A 49 5.98 7.61 -1.57
N VAL A 50 5.19 8.67 -1.75
CA VAL A 50 5.56 10.01 -1.27
C VAL A 50 5.63 10.08 0.25
N SER A 51 4.77 9.38 0.99
CA SER A 51 4.85 9.39 2.46
C SER A 51 6.19 8.84 2.99
N VAL A 52 6.73 7.81 2.34
CA VAL A 52 8.04 7.21 2.64
C VAL A 52 9.19 8.16 2.26
N ILE A 53 9.15 8.77 1.07
CA ILE A 53 10.14 9.77 0.64
C ILE A 53 10.16 10.95 1.62
N ALA A 54 8.98 11.47 1.96
CA ALA A 54 8.83 12.62 2.84
C ALA A 54 9.44 12.34 4.23
N PHE A 55 9.22 11.15 4.78
CA PHE A 55 9.82 10.78 6.07
C PHE A 55 11.33 10.63 5.98
N THR A 56 11.81 10.05 4.89
CA THR A 56 13.25 9.92 4.61
C THR A 56 13.93 11.28 4.57
N ILE A 57 13.35 12.24 3.85
CA ILE A 57 13.88 13.61 3.79
C ILE A 57 13.81 14.26 5.17
N SER A 58 12.70 14.08 5.91
CA SER A 58 12.58 14.59 7.27
C SER A 58 13.70 14.07 8.18
N ALA A 59 14.00 12.76 8.12
CA ALA A 59 15.07 12.14 8.88
C ALA A 59 16.46 12.63 8.47
N ILE A 60 16.75 12.73 7.17
CA ILE A 60 18.03 13.26 6.66
C ILE A 60 18.27 14.69 7.17
N PHE A 61 17.28 15.56 7.02
CA PHE A 61 17.41 16.96 7.45
C PHE A 61 17.39 17.11 8.97
N SER A 62 16.75 16.22 9.70
CA SER A 62 16.87 16.10 11.16
C SER A 62 18.32 15.77 11.58
N GLY A 63 18.96 14.81 10.91
CA GLY A 63 20.37 14.49 11.14
C GLY A 63 21.30 15.66 10.79
N LEU A 64 21.05 16.34 9.66
CA LEU A 64 21.80 17.54 9.28
C LEU A 64 21.62 18.67 10.31
N TYR A 65 20.42 18.84 10.86
CA TYR A 65 20.18 19.80 11.95
C TYR A 65 21.00 19.46 13.19
N LEU A 66 21.02 18.20 13.64
CA LEU A 66 21.80 17.81 14.82
C LEU A 66 23.30 18.00 14.62
N TRP A 67 23.80 17.78 13.39
CA TRP A 67 25.20 17.96 13.05
C TRP A 67 25.59 19.43 12.91
N ARG A 68 24.85 20.20 12.11
CA ARG A 68 25.22 21.57 11.71
C ARG A 68 24.58 22.65 12.56
N ARG A 69 23.54 22.31 13.33
CA ARG A 69 22.75 23.22 14.17
C ARG A 69 22.15 24.41 13.43
N ARG A 70 21.81 24.24 12.15
CA ARG A 70 21.19 25.29 11.31
C ARG A 70 19.68 25.14 11.31
N GLU A 71 18.96 26.19 11.66
CA GLU A 71 17.49 26.20 11.73
C GLU A 71 16.83 25.90 10.40
N ARG A 72 17.51 26.26 9.29
CA ARG A 72 17.07 25.90 7.93
C ARG A 72 16.92 24.39 7.73
N ASP A 73 17.79 23.59 8.35
CA ASP A 73 17.73 22.14 8.24
C ASP A 73 16.48 21.60 8.99
N ASP A 74 16.16 22.14 10.17
CA ASP A 74 14.89 21.83 10.87
C ASP A 74 13.66 22.28 10.07
N HIS A 75 13.69 23.46 9.44
CA HIS A 75 12.57 23.93 8.62
C HIS A 75 12.26 23.00 7.44
N ILE A 76 13.29 22.43 6.81
CA ILE A 76 13.11 21.45 5.74
C ILE A 76 12.58 20.13 6.33
N ALA A 77 13.11 19.70 7.48
CA ALA A 77 12.64 18.47 8.13
C ALA A 77 11.16 18.53 8.50
N VAL A 78 10.69 19.65 9.05
CA VAL A 78 9.29 19.89 9.40
C VAL A 78 8.42 19.98 8.16
N ALA A 79 8.84 20.76 7.16
CA ALA A 79 8.09 20.90 5.91
C ALA A 79 7.90 19.54 5.20
N ALA A 80 8.93 18.70 5.21
CA ALA A 80 8.85 17.34 4.70
C ALA A 80 7.88 16.50 5.53
N ALA A 81 7.93 16.59 6.86
CA ALA A 81 7.05 15.83 7.72
C ALA A 81 5.57 16.23 7.58
N GLU A 82 5.27 17.52 7.37
CA GLU A 82 3.88 18.00 7.22
C GLU A 82 3.26 17.47 5.92
N ALA A 83 4.03 17.53 4.82
CA ALA A 83 3.62 16.92 3.56
C ALA A 83 3.51 15.39 3.71
N GLY A 84 4.46 14.76 4.38
CA GLY A 84 4.46 13.32 4.65
C GLY A 84 3.23 12.85 5.42
N LEU A 85 2.82 13.58 6.46
CA LEU A 85 1.59 13.31 7.21
C LEU A 85 0.35 13.36 6.30
N LEU A 86 0.25 14.41 5.46
CA LEU A 86 -0.86 14.54 4.50
C LEU A 86 -0.90 13.34 3.53
N PHE A 87 0.22 12.99 2.91
CA PHE A 87 0.28 11.86 1.98
C PHE A 87 0.03 10.51 2.66
N THR A 88 0.45 10.34 3.92
CA THR A 88 0.14 9.15 4.72
C THR A 88 -1.35 9.03 5.00
N PHE A 89 -2.00 10.14 5.35
CA PHE A 89 -3.45 10.20 5.55
C PHE A 89 -4.21 9.88 4.26
N LEU A 90 -3.79 10.46 3.13
CA LEU A 90 -4.38 10.16 1.81
C LEU A 90 -4.17 8.69 1.41
N ALA A 91 -2.99 8.13 1.64
CA ALA A 91 -2.70 6.72 1.38
C ALA A 91 -3.58 5.81 2.23
N THR A 92 -3.81 6.17 3.50
CA THR A 92 -4.70 5.44 4.40
C THR A 92 -6.13 5.43 3.89
N ILE A 93 -6.71 6.60 3.56
CA ILE A 93 -8.09 6.70 3.05
C ILE A 93 -8.24 5.97 1.72
N THR A 94 -7.34 6.19 0.78
CA THR A 94 -7.41 5.54 -0.53
C THR A 94 -7.25 4.02 -0.42
N GLY A 95 -6.42 3.55 0.51
CA GLY A 95 -6.29 2.13 0.85
C GLY A 95 -7.57 1.55 1.46
N MET A 96 -8.22 2.27 2.37
CA MET A 96 -9.52 1.87 2.94
C MET A 96 -10.62 1.78 1.88
N ILE A 97 -10.68 2.75 0.95
CA ILE A 97 -11.64 2.72 -0.17
C ILE A 97 -11.39 1.51 -1.06
N PHE A 98 -10.12 1.23 -1.40
CA PHE A 98 -9.77 0.03 -2.16
C PHE A 98 -10.17 -1.25 -1.41
N SER A 99 -9.86 -1.34 -0.11
CA SER A 99 -10.23 -2.46 0.76
C SER A 99 -11.73 -2.71 0.75
N GLN A 100 -12.56 -1.67 0.84
CA GLN A 100 -14.01 -1.81 0.79
C GLN A 100 -14.49 -2.37 -0.55
N VAL A 101 -13.92 -1.93 -1.66
CA VAL A 101 -14.34 -2.39 -2.99
C VAL A 101 -13.80 -3.79 -3.30
N ALA A 102 -12.59 -4.11 -2.86
CA ALA A 102 -11.94 -5.39 -3.12
C ALA A 102 -12.44 -6.50 -2.19
N TRP A 103 -12.68 -6.20 -0.91
CA TRP A 103 -12.92 -7.17 0.16
C TRP A 103 -14.24 -6.97 0.91
N GLY A 104 -15.01 -5.92 0.59
CA GLY A 104 -16.27 -5.61 1.27
C GLY A 104 -16.12 -4.98 2.66
N ILE A 105 -14.87 -4.79 3.13
CA ILE A 105 -14.55 -4.22 4.44
C ILE A 105 -13.47 -3.14 4.31
N PHE A 106 -13.64 -2.01 5.02
CA PHE A 106 -12.69 -0.89 4.97
C PHE A 106 -11.33 -1.19 5.61
N TRP A 107 -11.28 -2.13 6.55
CA TRP A 107 -10.09 -2.42 7.35
C TRP A 107 -10.08 -3.86 7.84
N ASN A 108 -8.91 -4.50 7.80
CA ASN A 108 -8.71 -5.88 8.26
C ASN A 108 -7.36 -6.13 8.94
N TRP A 109 -6.61 -5.07 9.29
CA TRP A 109 -5.30 -5.19 9.93
C TRP A 109 -4.23 -5.92 9.11
N ASP A 110 -4.43 -6.03 7.79
CA ASP A 110 -3.40 -6.49 6.86
C ASP A 110 -2.04 -5.80 7.16
N PRO A 111 -0.91 -6.51 7.04
CA PRO A 111 0.41 -5.97 7.36
C PRO A 111 0.70 -4.60 6.73
N ARG A 112 0.20 -4.30 5.54
CA ARG A 112 0.41 -3.01 4.88
C ARG A 112 -0.54 -1.94 5.36
N GLN A 113 -1.80 -2.29 5.65
CA GLN A 113 -2.75 -1.41 6.32
C GLN A 113 -2.20 -1.00 7.70
N THR A 114 -1.76 -1.99 8.47
CA THR A 114 -1.13 -1.77 9.77
C THR A 114 0.13 -0.90 9.63
N SER A 115 0.97 -1.15 8.63
CA SER A 115 2.19 -0.36 8.41
C SER A 115 1.93 1.10 8.07
N ILE A 116 0.97 1.40 7.17
CA ILE A 116 0.61 2.78 6.85
C ILE A 116 -0.05 3.49 8.04
N PHE A 117 -0.84 2.78 8.84
CA PHE A 117 -1.44 3.32 10.07
C PHE A 117 -0.40 3.62 11.14
N VAL A 118 0.56 2.72 11.37
CA VAL A 118 1.68 2.97 12.30
C VAL A 118 2.50 4.17 11.82
N LEU A 119 2.75 4.31 10.52
CA LEU A 119 3.41 5.51 9.98
C LEU A 119 2.59 6.79 10.24
N LEU A 120 1.26 6.73 10.11
CA LEU A 120 0.37 7.85 10.41
C LEU A 120 0.51 8.29 11.88
N LEU A 121 0.56 7.32 12.81
CA LEU A 121 0.78 7.58 14.23
C LEU A 121 2.19 8.13 14.49
N ILE A 122 3.21 7.63 13.81
CA ILE A 122 4.58 8.14 13.91
C ILE A 122 4.64 9.62 13.53
N TYR A 123 3.98 10.01 12.43
CA TYR A 123 3.88 11.43 12.05
C TYR A 123 3.10 12.24 13.08
N ALA A 124 1.94 11.75 13.53
CA ALA A 124 1.14 12.44 14.53
C ALA A 124 1.91 12.67 15.84
N ALA A 125 2.66 11.67 16.30
CA ALA A 125 3.48 11.76 17.50
C ALA A 125 4.65 12.76 17.34
N LEU A 126 5.28 12.87 16.15
CA LEU A 126 6.25 13.94 15.88
C LEU A 126 5.64 15.33 16.09
N PHE A 127 4.44 15.57 15.55
CA PHE A 127 3.77 16.86 15.69
C PHE A 127 3.26 17.12 17.09
N ALA A 128 2.77 16.09 17.79
CA ALA A 128 2.41 16.19 19.20
C ALA A 128 3.62 16.57 20.07
N LEU A 129 4.77 15.91 19.85
CA LEU A 129 6.03 16.25 20.52
C LEU A 129 6.43 17.71 20.23
N ARG A 130 6.32 18.14 18.97
CA ARG A 130 6.64 19.52 18.60
C ARG A 130 5.74 20.56 19.22
N ALA A 131 4.45 20.25 19.36
CA ALA A 131 3.47 21.15 19.95
C ALA A 131 3.63 21.25 21.48
N ALA A 132 4.14 20.20 22.13
CA ALA A 132 4.28 20.14 23.59
C ALA A 132 5.51 20.87 24.16
N ILE A 133 6.44 21.34 23.31
CA ILE A 133 7.70 21.96 23.74
C ILE A 133 7.72 23.43 23.33
N ASP A 134 7.67 24.32 24.32
CA ASP A 134 7.70 25.77 24.11
C ASP A 134 9.06 26.28 23.66
N ASP A 135 10.13 25.79 24.29
CA ASP A 135 11.50 26.21 23.95
C ASP A 135 11.86 25.77 22.54
N ALA A 136 12.17 26.75 21.68
CA ALA A 136 12.32 26.53 20.25
C ALA A 136 13.50 25.59 19.96
N ASP A 137 14.61 25.72 20.67
CA ASP A 137 15.80 24.90 20.41
C ASP A 137 15.63 23.47 20.93
N ARG A 138 15.10 23.31 22.15
CA ARG A 138 14.76 22.00 22.69
C ARG A 138 13.74 21.27 21.80
N ARG A 139 12.72 21.99 21.31
CA ARG A 139 11.73 21.44 20.37
C ARG A 139 12.39 20.88 19.11
N ARG A 140 13.25 21.66 18.46
CA ARG A 140 13.97 21.22 17.24
C ARG A 140 14.84 20.00 17.51
N GLN A 141 15.59 20.01 18.61
CA GLN A 141 16.47 18.91 19.00
C GLN A 141 15.70 17.62 19.28
N LEU A 142 14.69 17.66 20.14
CA LEU A 142 13.90 16.48 20.48
C LEU A 142 13.17 15.90 19.26
N SER A 143 12.65 16.78 18.40
CA SER A 143 12.01 16.35 17.15
C SER A 143 12.99 15.68 16.20
N ALA A 144 14.19 16.25 16.05
CA ALA A 144 15.19 15.70 15.15
C ALA A 144 15.66 14.31 15.63
N VAL A 145 15.85 14.15 16.94
CA VAL A 145 16.15 12.86 17.56
C VAL A 145 15.01 11.87 17.32
N TYR A 146 13.77 12.27 17.59
CA TYR A 146 12.58 11.44 17.35
C TYR A 146 12.51 10.97 15.89
N SER A 147 12.65 11.88 14.92
CA SER A 147 12.57 11.56 13.49
C SER A 147 13.63 10.54 13.07
N LEU A 148 14.86 10.62 13.62
CA LEU A 148 15.90 9.63 13.33
C LEU A 148 15.58 8.25 13.90
N PHE A 149 15.12 8.18 15.16
CA PHE A 149 14.74 6.91 15.78
C PHE A 149 13.54 6.27 15.08
N ALA A 150 12.51 7.06 14.80
CA ALA A 150 11.33 6.59 14.10
C ALA A 150 11.64 6.20 12.64
N PHE A 151 12.63 6.82 11.99
CA PHE A 151 13.04 6.41 10.64
C PHE A 151 13.55 4.99 10.59
N VAL A 152 14.17 4.46 11.65
CA VAL A 152 14.64 3.07 11.70
C VAL A 152 13.48 2.08 11.56
N THR A 153 12.28 2.41 12.06
CA THR A 153 11.11 1.53 11.95
C THR A 153 10.50 1.55 10.54
N MET A 154 10.70 2.61 9.76
CA MET A 154 10.06 2.77 8.46
C MET A 154 10.49 1.71 7.42
N PRO A 155 11.79 1.41 7.21
CA PRO A 155 12.20 0.33 6.31
C PRO A 155 11.63 -1.02 6.72
N PHE A 156 11.53 -1.29 8.02
CA PHE A 156 10.91 -2.51 8.53
C PHE A 156 9.42 -2.57 8.16
N LEU A 157 8.66 -1.52 8.44
CA LEU A 157 7.22 -1.47 8.18
C LEU A 157 6.87 -1.57 6.68
N PHE A 158 7.66 -0.97 5.78
CA PHE A 158 7.29 -0.94 4.36
C PHE A 158 7.95 -2.03 3.52
N PHE A 159 9.16 -2.47 3.89
CA PHE A 159 9.91 -3.43 3.09
C PHE A 159 9.95 -4.83 3.72
N VAL A 160 9.97 -4.95 5.04
CA VAL A 160 10.16 -6.23 5.73
C VAL A 160 8.83 -6.83 6.17
N ALA A 161 8.08 -6.17 7.06
CA ALA A 161 6.86 -6.71 7.66
C ALA A 161 5.82 -7.22 6.64
N PRO A 162 5.56 -6.51 5.51
CA PRO A 162 4.62 -7.00 4.49
C PRO A 162 5.07 -8.24 3.71
N ARG A 163 6.34 -8.64 3.81
CA ARG A 163 6.93 -9.78 3.08
C ARG A 163 7.18 -11.00 3.95
N ILE A 164 7.15 -10.83 5.27
CA ILE A 164 7.36 -11.93 6.24
C ILE A 164 6.08 -12.33 6.96
N ALA A 165 4.94 -11.74 6.61
CA ALA A 165 3.67 -12.04 7.23
C ALA A 165 3.02 -13.25 6.56
N ASP A 166 2.74 -14.28 7.36
CA ASP A 166 2.16 -15.56 6.93
C ASP A 166 0.75 -15.45 6.31
N SER A 167 0.08 -14.31 6.52
CA SER A 167 -1.23 -14.02 5.95
C SER A 167 -1.32 -12.54 5.56
N THR A 168 -1.32 -12.26 4.26
CA THR A 168 -1.50 -10.92 3.69
C THR A 168 -2.67 -10.95 2.71
N LEU A 169 -3.61 -10.02 2.88
CA LEU A 169 -4.65 -9.75 1.89
C LEU A 169 -4.15 -8.75 0.84
N HIS A 170 -3.00 -8.12 1.08
CA HIS A 170 -2.47 -7.06 0.24
C HIS A 170 -2.10 -7.50 -1.20
N PRO A 171 -2.47 -6.70 -2.23
CA PRO A 171 -2.40 -7.01 -3.67
C PRO A 171 -1.09 -7.37 -4.38
N ASN A 172 0.02 -7.78 -3.74
CA ASN A 172 1.06 -8.41 -4.57
C ASN A 172 0.46 -9.59 -5.35
N CYS A 173 -0.47 -10.31 -4.72
CA CYS A 173 -1.28 -11.39 -5.26
C CYS A 173 -2.45 -10.94 -6.16
N ALA A 174 -2.78 -9.64 -6.19
CA ALA A 174 -3.91 -9.11 -6.96
C ALA A 174 -3.59 -8.40 -8.27
N PHE A 175 -2.36 -7.89 -8.40
CA PHE A 175 -1.94 -7.19 -9.62
C PHE A 175 -1.01 -7.99 -10.52
N ILE A 176 -0.40 -9.07 -10.01
CA ILE A 176 0.51 -9.95 -10.76
C ILE A 176 -0.16 -11.32 -10.89
N GLN A 177 -0.43 -11.76 -12.12
CA GLN A 177 -0.95 -13.11 -12.37
C GLN A 177 0.14 -14.12 -11.97
N GLY A 178 -0.20 -15.06 -11.07
CA GLY A 178 0.77 -16.01 -10.48
C GLY A 178 1.51 -15.51 -9.23
N SER A 179 1.07 -14.40 -8.61
CA SER A 179 1.53 -14.06 -7.25
C SER A 179 0.64 -14.76 -6.23
N ASN A 180 1.25 -15.62 -5.43
CA ASN A 180 0.57 -16.49 -4.48
C ASN A 180 0.49 -15.79 -3.12
N CYS A 181 -0.69 -15.82 -2.47
CA CYS A 181 -0.72 -15.72 -1.00
C CYS A 181 -0.10 -17.01 -0.45
N ASP A 182 0.37 -17.02 0.81
CA ASP A 182 0.66 -18.30 1.44
C ASP A 182 -0.64 -19.10 1.52
N GLY A 183 -0.74 -20.15 0.69
CA GLY A 183 -1.87 -21.07 0.69
C GLY A 183 -1.90 -21.89 1.97
N VAL A 184 -3.00 -22.61 2.18
CA VAL A 184 -3.16 -23.52 3.31
C VAL A 184 -3.13 -24.96 2.85
N VAL A 185 -2.35 -25.78 3.56
CA VAL A 185 -2.32 -27.23 3.34
C VAL A 185 -3.36 -27.90 4.23
N LEU A 186 -4.32 -28.61 3.63
CA LEU A 186 -5.41 -29.26 4.33
C LEU A 186 -5.61 -30.70 3.89
N GLU A 187 -5.94 -31.55 4.85
CA GLU A 187 -6.47 -32.90 4.63
C GLU A 187 -8.00 -32.88 4.73
N VAL A 188 -8.65 -33.92 4.21
CA VAL A 188 -10.11 -34.04 4.22
C VAL A 188 -10.65 -34.00 5.66
N GLY A 189 -11.65 -33.15 5.90
CA GLY A 189 -12.25 -32.90 7.21
C GLY A 189 -11.52 -31.84 8.04
N LYS A 190 -10.36 -31.32 7.59
CA LYS A 190 -9.63 -30.25 8.28
C LYS A 190 -10.10 -28.88 7.84
N VAL A 191 -9.88 -27.92 8.74
CA VAL A 191 -10.22 -26.51 8.56
C VAL A 191 -8.92 -25.71 8.56
N GLY A 192 -8.84 -24.73 7.68
CA GLY A 192 -7.76 -23.77 7.59
C GLY A 192 -8.29 -22.35 7.41
N LEU A 193 -7.34 -21.41 7.33
CA LEU A 193 -7.60 -20.01 7.01
C LEU A 193 -6.79 -19.66 5.78
N ILE A 194 -7.44 -18.97 4.83
CA ILE A 194 -6.77 -18.32 3.71
C ILE A 194 -7.17 -16.84 3.75
N GLY A 195 -6.24 -15.98 4.14
CA GLY A 195 -6.59 -14.62 4.54
C GLY A 195 -7.62 -14.61 5.66
N ASP A 196 -8.72 -13.87 5.49
CA ASP A 196 -9.84 -13.83 6.43
C ASP A 196 -10.88 -14.95 6.18
N GLN A 197 -10.73 -15.76 5.13
CA GLN A 197 -11.70 -16.79 4.79
C GLN A 197 -11.38 -18.08 5.55
N LYS A 198 -12.36 -18.60 6.29
CA LYS A 198 -12.28 -19.95 6.84
C LYS A 198 -12.63 -20.93 5.73
N VAL A 199 -11.72 -21.85 5.46
CA VAL A 199 -11.90 -22.89 4.44
C VAL A 199 -11.87 -24.26 5.09
N GLN A 200 -12.72 -25.17 4.65
CA GLN A 200 -12.77 -26.55 5.12
C GLN A 200 -12.81 -27.48 3.92
N LEU A 201 -11.88 -28.42 3.87
CA LEU A 201 -11.90 -29.45 2.84
C LEU A 201 -12.92 -30.52 3.24
N LEU A 202 -13.99 -30.66 2.47
CA LEU A 202 -15.05 -31.65 2.71
C LEU A 202 -14.76 -32.98 2.01
N GLY A 203 -14.18 -32.91 0.82
CA GLY A 203 -13.90 -34.09 0.01
C GLY A 203 -12.97 -33.80 -1.16
N LEU A 204 -12.44 -34.88 -1.72
CA LEU A 204 -11.66 -34.88 -2.95
C LEU A 204 -12.28 -35.92 -3.88
N GLU A 205 -12.56 -35.53 -5.11
CA GLU A 205 -13.09 -36.42 -6.15
C GLU A 205 -12.16 -36.38 -7.36
N ARG A 206 -11.80 -37.55 -7.88
CA ARG A 206 -11.02 -37.65 -9.10
C ARG A 206 -11.94 -37.82 -10.30
N GLN A 207 -11.94 -36.85 -11.20
CA GLN A 207 -12.73 -36.82 -12.43
C GLN A 207 -11.79 -36.91 -13.64
N GLY A 208 -11.42 -38.14 -14.01
CA GLY A 208 -10.43 -38.38 -15.06
C GLY A 208 -9.04 -37.87 -14.68
N ASN A 209 -8.53 -36.89 -15.43
CA ASN A 209 -7.24 -36.24 -15.18
C ASN A 209 -7.33 -35.11 -14.14
N LEU A 210 -8.54 -34.69 -13.76
CA LEU A 210 -8.75 -33.62 -12.80
C LEU A 210 -8.96 -34.17 -11.39
N LEU A 211 -8.34 -33.52 -10.42
CA LEU A 211 -8.70 -33.64 -9.02
C LEU A 211 -9.58 -32.45 -8.64
N VAL A 212 -10.81 -32.70 -8.22
CA VAL A 212 -11.77 -31.69 -7.78
C VAL A 212 -11.84 -31.73 -6.26
N ALA A 213 -11.65 -30.58 -5.62
CA ALA A 213 -11.80 -30.45 -4.17
C ALA A 213 -13.16 -29.83 -3.84
N GLU A 214 -13.89 -30.42 -2.90
CA GLU A 214 -15.09 -29.82 -2.34
C GLU A 214 -14.68 -28.99 -1.12
N VAL A 215 -14.77 -27.67 -1.23
CA VAL A 215 -14.27 -26.74 -0.20
C VAL A 215 -15.42 -25.87 0.30
N LYS A 216 -15.74 -26.02 1.59
CA LYS A 216 -16.65 -25.10 2.27
C LYS A 216 -15.88 -23.83 2.65
N VAL A 217 -16.37 -22.69 2.21
CA VAL A 217 -15.80 -21.37 2.53
C VAL A 217 -16.79 -20.56 3.36
N SER A 218 -16.29 -19.87 4.37
CA SER A 218 -17.10 -19.00 5.23
C SER A 218 -16.34 -17.74 5.66
N THR A 219 -17.04 -16.62 5.67
CA THR A 219 -16.51 -15.34 6.19
C THR A 219 -16.44 -15.33 7.73
N PRO A 220 -15.56 -14.49 8.32
CA PRO A 220 -15.52 -14.31 9.78
C PRO A 220 -16.91 -13.93 10.31
N GLY A 221 -17.40 -14.64 11.32
CA GLY A 221 -18.74 -14.45 11.86
C GLY A 221 -19.86 -15.22 11.14
N LEU A 222 -19.54 -16.16 10.23
CA LEU A 222 -20.50 -17.07 9.56
C LEU A 222 -21.62 -16.34 8.79
N GLN A 223 -21.37 -15.12 8.32
CA GLN A 223 -22.41 -14.31 7.66
C GLN A 223 -22.72 -14.78 6.23
N SER A 224 -21.79 -15.50 5.59
CA SER A 224 -21.98 -16.17 4.30
C SER A 224 -21.23 -17.50 4.28
N GLU A 225 -21.89 -18.56 3.83
CA GLU A 225 -21.27 -19.86 3.56
C GLU A 225 -21.52 -20.24 2.10
N ALA A 226 -20.52 -20.81 1.44
CA ALA A 226 -20.69 -21.47 0.15
C ALA A 226 -19.79 -22.69 0.04
N ILE A 227 -20.12 -23.58 -0.89
CA ILE A 227 -19.28 -24.70 -1.28
C ILE A 227 -18.73 -24.38 -2.66
N LEU A 228 -17.41 -24.39 -2.78
CA LEU A 228 -16.66 -24.13 -3.99
C LEU A 228 -15.96 -25.41 -4.45
N TYR A 229 -15.78 -25.55 -5.76
CA TYR A 229 -15.20 -26.74 -6.40
C TYR A 229 -13.96 -26.38 -7.23
N PRO A 230 -12.83 -25.98 -6.62
CA PRO A 230 -11.58 -25.81 -7.34
C PRO A 230 -11.04 -27.15 -7.84
N SER A 231 -10.28 -27.13 -8.94
CA SER A 231 -9.68 -28.35 -9.47
C SER A 231 -8.25 -28.17 -10.00
N LEU A 232 -7.50 -29.27 -9.95
CA LEU A 232 -6.10 -29.39 -10.36
C LEU A 232 -5.98 -30.44 -11.45
N ASP A 233 -5.28 -30.14 -12.53
CA ASP A 233 -4.89 -31.11 -13.53
C ASP A 233 -3.70 -31.93 -13.01
N LEU A 234 -3.89 -33.24 -12.86
CA LEU A 234 -2.88 -34.15 -12.33
C LEU A 234 -1.78 -34.49 -13.35
N VAL A 235 -1.98 -34.19 -14.64
CA VAL A 235 -1.02 -34.46 -15.72
C VAL A 235 -0.12 -33.25 -15.93
N ASP A 236 -0.73 -32.07 -16.11
CA ASP A 236 -0.01 -30.83 -16.37
C ASP A 236 0.45 -30.13 -15.08
N GLY A 237 -0.12 -30.52 -13.92
CA GLY A 237 0.16 -29.91 -12.62
C GLY A 237 -0.42 -28.50 -12.47
N GLY A 238 -1.28 -28.07 -13.39
CA GLY A 238 -1.87 -26.74 -13.44
C GLY A 238 -3.27 -26.67 -12.83
N MET A 239 -3.61 -25.52 -12.22
CA MET A 239 -4.97 -25.25 -11.75
C MET A 239 -5.95 -25.18 -12.94
N ALA A 240 -7.03 -25.96 -12.87
CA ALA A 240 -8.05 -26.03 -13.90
C ALA A 240 -9.26 -25.14 -13.55
N ALA A 241 -10.11 -25.56 -12.60
CA ALA A 241 -11.25 -24.77 -12.13
C ALA A 241 -10.88 -23.88 -10.95
N ARG A 242 -11.28 -22.60 -11.04
CA ARG A 242 -10.95 -21.53 -10.09
C ARG A 242 -12.20 -20.73 -9.69
N PRO A 243 -13.09 -21.30 -8.86
CA PRO A 243 -14.35 -20.65 -8.48
C PRO A 243 -14.13 -19.40 -7.61
N GLU A 244 -14.98 -18.39 -7.76
CA GLU A 244 -14.92 -17.15 -6.99
C GLU A 244 -15.45 -17.32 -5.56
N PHE A 245 -14.81 -16.66 -4.58
CA PHE A 245 -15.31 -16.57 -3.20
C PHE A 245 -16.60 -15.73 -3.14
N PRO A 246 -17.62 -16.12 -2.35
CA PRO A 246 -18.87 -15.36 -2.25
C PRO A 246 -18.66 -13.92 -1.79
N GLY A 247 -19.22 -12.96 -2.52
CA GLY A 247 -19.09 -11.53 -2.18
C GLY A 247 -17.67 -10.98 -2.38
N SER A 248 -16.77 -11.76 -2.97
CA SER A 248 -15.39 -11.43 -3.28
C SER A 248 -15.13 -11.74 -4.76
N ARG A 249 -14.05 -11.19 -5.30
CA ARG A 249 -13.59 -11.46 -6.68
C ARG A 249 -12.38 -12.37 -6.72
N PHE A 250 -11.86 -12.76 -5.56
CA PHE A 250 -10.78 -13.72 -5.47
C PHE A 250 -11.30 -15.11 -5.86
N GLN A 251 -10.44 -15.90 -6.48
CA GLN A 251 -10.70 -17.26 -6.87
C GLN A 251 -10.00 -18.21 -5.90
N LEU A 252 -10.66 -19.33 -5.60
CA LEU A 252 -10.05 -20.42 -4.88
C LEU A 252 -9.32 -21.32 -5.89
N GLY A 253 -8.02 -21.47 -5.71
CA GLY A 253 -7.16 -22.36 -6.49
C GLY A 253 -6.78 -23.61 -5.70
N LEU A 254 -6.63 -24.73 -6.41
CA LEU A 254 -6.06 -25.97 -5.89
C LEU A 254 -4.66 -26.14 -6.51
N GLU A 255 -3.61 -25.77 -5.79
CA GLU A 255 -2.25 -25.65 -6.34
C GLU A 255 -1.50 -26.97 -6.35
N GLU A 256 -1.62 -27.75 -5.27
CA GLU A 256 -0.85 -28.97 -5.08
C GLU A 256 -1.73 -30.06 -4.45
N TYR A 257 -1.41 -31.31 -4.80
CA TYR A 257 -1.98 -32.50 -4.18
C TYR A 257 -0.87 -33.48 -3.83
N ASN A 258 -0.84 -33.90 -2.57
CA ASN A 258 0.04 -34.96 -2.10
C ASN A 258 -0.75 -36.27 -2.00
N GLU A 259 -0.51 -37.19 -2.95
CA GLU A 259 -1.23 -38.47 -3.03
C GLU A 259 -0.93 -39.40 -1.83
N ALA A 260 0.23 -39.26 -1.18
CA ALA A 260 0.61 -40.10 -0.04
C ALA A 260 -0.13 -39.73 1.25
N THR A 261 -0.39 -38.43 1.46
CA THR A 261 -1.08 -37.93 2.67
C THR A 261 -2.54 -37.58 2.44
N GLY A 262 -2.97 -37.43 1.17
CA GLY A 262 -4.27 -36.89 0.82
C GLY A 262 -4.39 -35.38 1.11
N ALA A 263 -3.28 -34.70 1.38
CA ALA A 263 -3.26 -33.27 1.65
C ALA A 263 -3.27 -32.47 0.35
N VAL A 264 -3.99 -31.36 0.34
CA VAL A 264 -4.03 -30.41 -0.76
C VAL A 264 -3.58 -29.03 -0.31
N ARG A 265 -2.92 -28.29 -1.20
CA ARG A 265 -2.65 -26.87 -1.00
C ARG A 265 -3.74 -26.07 -1.69
N LEU A 266 -4.57 -25.42 -0.89
CA LEU A 266 -5.58 -24.48 -1.35
C LEU A 266 -5.03 -23.07 -1.23
N ASN A 267 -5.23 -22.26 -2.26
CA ASN A 267 -4.82 -20.87 -2.23
C ASN A 267 -5.92 -19.94 -2.72
N MET A 268 -5.83 -18.69 -2.31
CA MET A 268 -6.68 -17.62 -2.79
C MET A 268 -5.87 -16.79 -3.79
N GLU A 269 -6.28 -16.88 -5.05
CA GLU A 269 -5.71 -16.09 -6.14
C GLU A 269 -6.62 -14.91 -6.41
N ALA A 270 -6.06 -13.75 -6.69
CA ALA A 270 -6.85 -12.80 -7.45
C ALA A 270 -6.91 -13.27 -8.91
N PRO A 271 -7.90 -12.84 -9.69
CA PRO A 271 -8.00 -13.17 -11.10
C PRO A 271 -6.75 -12.80 -11.93
N GLY A 272 -5.82 -12.00 -11.38
CA GLY A 272 -4.61 -11.55 -12.06
C GLY A 272 -5.00 -10.56 -13.15
N THR A 273 -4.36 -9.39 -13.19
CA THR A 273 -4.79 -8.34 -14.12
C THR A 273 -3.83 -8.10 -15.27
N ASN A 274 -2.63 -8.72 -15.25
CA ASN A 274 -1.51 -8.44 -16.16
C ASN A 274 -1.25 -6.94 -16.37
N LEU A 275 -1.57 -6.12 -15.36
CA LEU A 275 -1.65 -4.69 -15.52
C LEU A 275 -0.28 -4.01 -15.53
N LEU A 276 0.68 -4.55 -14.80
CA LEU A 276 2.08 -4.10 -14.92
C LEU A 276 2.73 -4.60 -16.21
N GLU A 277 2.21 -5.68 -16.81
CA GLU A 277 2.60 -6.13 -18.14
C GLU A 277 1.98 -5.24 -19.24
N ASN A 278 0.80 -4.66 -18.96
CA ASN A 278 0.19 -3.64 -19.80
C ASN A 278 1.01 -2.35 -19.78
N ARG A 279 1.79 -2.13 -20.85
CA ARG A 279 2.65 -0.96 -21.03
C ARG A 279 1.92 0.37 -20.80
N ARG A 280 0.64 0.48 -21.16
CA ARG A 280 -0.12 1.73 -20.99
C ARG A 280 -0.34 2.04 -19.51
N THR A 281 -0.79 1.06 -18.74
CA THR A 281 -0.95 1.19 -17.29
C THR A 281 0.38 1.49 -16.63
N LEU A 282 1.45 0.77 -17.00
CA LEU A 282 2.78 1.01 -16.47
C LEU A 282 3.24 2.47 -16.71
N TYR A 283 3.07 3.00 -17.93
CA TYR A 283 3.48 4.38 -18.21
C TYR A 283 2.64 5.41 -17.45
N VAL A 284 1.32 5.21 -17.33
CA VAL A 284 0.47 6.12 -16.53
C VAL A 284 0.85 6.03 -15.05
N PHE A 285 1.16 4.84 -14.55
CA PHE A 285 1.61 4.61 -13.18
C PHE A 285 2.95 5.28 -12.89
N LEU A 286 3.94 5.15 -13.78
CA LEU A 286 5.23 5.82 -13.65
C LEU A 286 5.07 7.35 -13.74
N ALA A 287 4.22 7.83 -14.65
CA ALA A 287 3.90 9.24 -14.76
C ALA A 287 3.23 9.79 -13.49
N ALA A 288 2.35 9.00 -12.86
CA ALA A 288 1.73 9.35 -11.58
C ALA A 288 2.78 9.44 -10.47
N ASN A 289 3.66 8.46 -10.33
CA ASN A 289 4.74 8.48 -9.33
C ASN A 289 5.64 9.72 -9.50
N LEU A 290 6.03 10.05 -10.73
CA LEU A 290 6.80 11.25 -11.02
C LEU A 290 6.02 12.53 -10.68
N GLY A 291 4.73 12.60 -11.05
CA GLY A 291 3.88 13.76 -10.80
C GLY A 291 3.67 14.04 -9.31
N PHE A 292 3.34 13.01 -8.53
CA PHE A 292 3.16 13.11 -7.09
C PHE A 292 4.47 13.44 -6.37
N THR A 293 5.60 12.87 -6.81
CA THR A 293 6.93 13.22 -6.29
C THR A 293 7.28 14.67 -6.57
N ALA A 294 7.02 15.16 -7.79
CA ALA A 294 7.25 16.56 -8.16
C ALA A 294 6.35 17.51 -7.34
N LEU A 295 5.08 17.16 -7.15
CA LEU A 295 4.15 17.88 -6.29
C LEU A 295 4.67 17.97 -4.85
N PHE A 296 5.16 16.87 -4.30
CA PHE A 296 5.75 16.84 -2.98
C PHE A 296 6.97 17.78 -2.85
N PHE A 297 7.93 17.73 -3.79
CA PHE A 297 9.09 18.62 -3.75
C PHE A 297 8.69 20.10 -3.89
N TRP A 298 7.66 20.38 -4.67
CA TRP A 298 7.10 21.72 -4.77
C TRP A 298 6.49 22.20 -3.45
N MET A 299 5.68 21.36 -2.80
CA MET A 299 5.10 21.65 -1.47
C MET A 299 6.19 21.87 -0.42
N LEU A 300 7.20 20.99 -0.40
CA LEU A 300 8.38 21.08 0.47
C LEU A 300 9.10 22.42 0.29
N GLN A 301 9.33 22.83 -0.95
CA GLN A 301 10.02 24.08 -1.25
C GLN A 301 9.22 25.29 -0.76
N ILE A 302 7.92 25.35 -1.02
CA ILE A 302 7.07 26.44 -0.54
C ILE A 302 7.09 26.50 0.98
N ARG A 303 6.83 25.36 1.63
CA ARG A 303 6.66 25.32 3.07
C ARG A 303 7.95 25.66 3.81
N SER A 304 9.09 25.13 3.36
CA SER A 304 10.39 25.48 3.93
C SER A 304 10.74 26.97 3.74
N GLN A 305 10.38 27.58 2.60
CA GLN A 305 10.55 29.03 2.39
C GLN A 305 9.70 29.86 3.35
N VAL A 306 8.44 29.48 3.57
CA VAL A 306 7.55 30.15 4.53
C VAL A 306 8.13 30.07 5.94
N LEU A 307 8.59 28.89 6.38
CA LEU A 307 9.20 28.70 7.70
C LEU A 307 10.47 29.55 7.87
N ASN A 308 11.34 29.59 6.84
CA ASN A 308 12.53 30.44 6.84
C ASN A 308 12.18 31.93 6.95
N LEU A 309 11.16 32.40 6.24
CA LEU A 309 10.70 33.79 6.30
C LEU A 309 10.10 34.12 7.67
N GLN A 310 9.27 33.24 8.24
CA GLN A 310 8.69 33.41 9.57
C GLN A 310 9.78 33.53 10.64
N TRP A 311 10.80 32.68 10.58
CA TRP A 311 11.94 32.73 11.48
C TRP A 311 12.76 34.02 11.32
N ALA A 312 13.06 34.42 10.08
CA ALA A 312 13.79 35.67 9.82
C ALA A 312 13.04 36.91 10.31
N ILE A 313 11.70 36.92 10.21
CA ILE A 313 10.87 38.00 10.73
C ILE A 313 10.88 37.99 12.27
N ALA A 314 10.78 36.82 12.90
CA ALA A 314 10.82 36.69 14.36
C ALA A 314 12.14 37.20 14.94
N GLN A 315 13.28 36.87 14.31
CA GLN A 315 14.59 37.36 14.75
C GLN A 315 14.78 38.88 14.61
N ARG A 316 14.06 39.53 13.69
CA ARG A 316 14.12 41.00 13.54
C ARG A 316 13.24 41.74 14.55
N ARG A 317 12.31 41.03 15.22
CA ARG A 317 11.38 41.61 16.20
C ARG A 317 11.85 41.41 17.64
N ALA A 318 12.77 40.48 17.88
CA ALA A 318 13.44 40.27 19.15
C ALA A 318 14.63 41.22 19.29
#